data_AF-A0ABD5VTH3-F1
#
_entry.id   AF-A0ABD5VTH3-F1
#
_cell.length_a   1.000
_cell.length_b   1.000
_cell.length_c   1.000
_cell.angle_alpha   90.00
_cell.angle_beta   90.00
_cell.angle_gamma   90.00
#
_symmetry.space_group_name_H-M   'P 1'
#
loop_
_entity.id
_entity.type
_entity.pdbx_description
1 polymer ?
#
loop_
_entity_poly.entity_id
_entity_poly.type
_entity_poly.pdbx_seq_one_letter_code
_entity_poly.pdbx_strand_id
1 'polypeptide(L)'
;MVEAHWGNLEGKELRYNDNTWELTGDVAVLDRGDRLAVEARQVDDVRHQTARLHFGVESPPASLNPGALGDHFDRLEKAGDDQYLVVKKEGRTYRYELRRMEYK
;
A
#
# COMPACT_ATOMS: atom_id res chain seq x y z
N MET A 1 4.61 -4.11 -14.47
CA MET A 1 3.60 -3.61 -13.53
C MET A 1 2.44 -4.58 -13.59
N VAL A 2 1.96 -5.05 -12.45
CA VAL A 2 0.76 -5.90 -12.35
C VAL A 2 -0.26 -5.14 -11.52
N GLU A 3 -1.45 -4.93 -12.06
CA GLU A 3 -2.56 -4.30 -11.34
C GLU A 3 -3.36 -5.39 -10.65
N ALA A 4 -3.65 -5.16 -9.37
CA ALA A 4 -4.42 -6.05 -8.52
C ALA A 4 -5.39 -5.21 -7.70
N HIS A 5 -6.61 -5.71 -7.52
CA HIS A 5 -7.59 -5.08 -6.66
C HIS A 5 -7.68 -5.89 -5.37
N TRP A 6 -7.41 -5.25 -4.24
CA TRP A 6 -7.43 -5.87 -2.91
C TRP A 6 -8.62 -5.33 -2.13
N GLY A 7 -9.79 -5.95 -2.28
CA GLY A 7 -11.03 -5.44 -1.67
C GLY A 7 -10.97 -5.30 -0.14
N ASN A 8 -10.12 -6.07 0.54
CA ASN A 8 -9.93 -5.97 1.99
C ASN A 8 -9.16 -4.70 2.42
N LEU A 9 -8.48 -4.04 1.48
CA LEU A 9 -7.75 -2.79 1.68
C LEU A 9 -8.67 -1.57 1.50
N GLU A 10 -9.78 -1.73 0.77
CA GLU A 10 -10.75 -0.66 0.56
C GLU A 10 -11.31 -0.14 1.89
N GLY A 11 -11.43 1.18 2.02
CA GLY A 11 -11.94 1.83 3.22
C GLY A 11 -10.95 1.86 4.39
N LYS A 12 -9.72 1.36 4.21
CA LYS A 12 -8.67 1.47 5.23
C LYS A 12 -8.07 2.86 5.22
N GLU A 13 -8.04 3.50 6.38
CA GLU A 13 -7.51 4.85 6.53
C GLU A 13 -6.07 4.84 7.05
N LEU A 14 -5.27 5.77 6.55
CA LEU A 14 -3.96 6.11 7.11
C LEU A 14 -3.74 7.61 7.10
N ARG A 15 -2.86 8.07 7.99
CA ARG A 15 -2.43 9.47 8.04
C ARG A 15 -1.05 9.59 7.43
N TYR A 16 -0.90 10.51 6.47
CA TYR A 16 0.37 10.81 5.83
C TYR A 16 0.40 12.27 5.36
N ASN A 17 1.53 12.95 5.60
CA ASN A 17 1.73 14.36 5.27
C ASN A 17 0.58 15.26 5.78
N ASP A 18 0.24 15.07 7.07
CA ASP A 18 -0.86 15.73 7.79
C ASP A 18 -2.29 15.49 7.29
N ASN A 19 -2.47 14.74 6.20
CA ASN A 19 -3.76 14.42 5.63
C ASN A 19 -4.20 12.99 5.95
N THR A 20 -5.51 12.75 5.89
CA THR A 20 -6.12 11.42 6.06
C THR A 20 -6.51 10.85 4.71
N TRP A 21 -5.99 9.66 4.42
CA TRP A 21 -6.15 8.98 3.15
C TRP A 21 -6.88 7.65 3.36
N GLU A 22 -7.99 7.47 2.68
CA GLU A 22 -8.71 6.20 2.56
C GLU A 22 -8.18 5.46 1.33
N LEU A 23 -7.75 4.21 1.54
CA LEU A 23 -7.30 3.35 0.45
C LEU A 23 -8.50 2.84 -0.35
N THR A 24 -8.37 2.86 -1.67
CA THR A 24 -9.43 2.45 -2.62
C THR A 24 -9.41 0.95 -2.95
N GLY A 25 -8.33 0.25 -2.55
CA GLY A 25 -8.13 -1.17 -2.87
C GLY A 25 -7.39 -1.42 -4.18
N ASP A 26 -7.23 -0.42 -5.06
CA ASP A 26 -6.45 -0.57 -6.28
C ASP A 26 -4.95 -0.51 -5.98
N VAL A 27 -4.25 -1.62 -6.25
CA VAL A 27 -2.83 -1.81 -5.97
C VAL A 27 -2.08 -2.18 -7.24
N ALA A 28 -1.05 -1.39 -7.56
CA ALA A 28 -0.08 -1.78 -8.57
C ALA A 28 1.17 -2.36 -7.94
N VAL A 29 1.51 -3.56 -8.36
CA VAL A 29 2.74 -4.25 -8.00
C VAL A 29 3.83 -3.86 -8.99
N LEU A 30 4.86 -3.20 -8.45
CA LEU A 30 6.02 -2.66 -9.15
C LEU A 30 7.28 -3.44 -8.76
N ASP A 31 8.34 -3.34 -9.57
CA ASP A 31 9.67 -3.90 -9.26
C ASP A 31 9.64 -5.35 -8.76
N ARG A 32 8.95 -6.23 -9.50
CA ARG A 32 8.77 -7.64 -9.11
C ARG A 32 8.13 -7.85 -7.72
N GLY A 33 7.44 -6.86 -7.16
CA GLY A 33 6.82 -6.95 -5.85
C GLY A 33 7.62 -6.30 -4.74
N ASP A 34 8.74 -5.64 -5.04
CA ASP A 34 9.50 -4.87 -4.04
C ASP A 34 8.82 -3.54 -3.69
N ARG A 35 7.96 -3.05 -4.61
CA ARG A 35 7.18 -1.82 -4.43
C ARG A 35 5.71 -2.05 -4.75
N LEU A 36 4.85 -1.47 -3.93
CA LEU A 36 3.40 -1.46 -4.08
C LEU A 36 2.93 -0.02 -4.20
N ALA A 37 2.11 0.29 -5.20
CA ALA A 37 1.54 1.61 -5.39
C ALA A 37 0.02 1.52 -5.26
N VAL A 38 -0.50 2.00 -4.13
CA VAL A 38 -1.92 1.90 -3.77
C VAL A 38 -2.61 3.23 -4.07
N GLU A 39 -3.76 3.17 -4.75
CA GLU A 39 -4.59 4.36 -4.91
C GLU A 39 -5.35 4.68 -3.62
N ALA A 40 -5.32 5.95 -3.24
CA ALA A 40 -5.97 6.47 -2.04
C ALA A 40 -6.70 7.77 -2.35
N ARG A 41 -7.74 8.03 -1.58
CA ARG A 41 -8.57 9.23 -1.64
C ARG A 41 -8.45 9.97 -0.32
N GLN A 42 -8.27 11.29 -0.40
CA GLN A 42 -8.29 12.14 0.76
C GLN A 42 -9.73 12.25 1.29
N VAL A 43 -9.89 12.02 2.60
CA VAL A 43 -11.20 12.03 3.26
C VAL A 43 -11.39 13.22 4.20
N ASP A 44 -10.31 13.87 4.60
CA ASP A 44 -10.34 15.05 5.48
C ASP A 44 -10.45 16.38 4.71
N ASP A 45 -10.40 16.35 3.38
CA ASP A 45 -10.56 17.53 2.52
C ASP A 45 -11.77 17.39 1.58
N VAL A 46 -12.50 18.49 1.41
CA VAL A 46 -13.73 18.56 0.59
C VAL A 46 -13.48 18.35 -0.90
N ARG A 47 -12.25 18.54 -1.38
CA ARG A 47 -11.88 18.32 -2.79
C ARG A 47 -11.67 16.85 -3.10
N HIS A 48 -11.57 15.99 -2.09
CA HIS A 48 -11.42 14.55 -2.24
C HIS A 48 -10.31 14.16 -3.22
N GLN A 49 -9.13 14.77 -3.05
CA GLN A 49 -8.01 14.51 -3.94
C GLN A 49 -7.66 13.02 -3.94
N THR A 50 -7.28 12.51 -5.11
CA THR A 50 -6.75 11.16 -5.23
C THR A 50 -5.24 11.21 -5.33
N ALA A 51 -4.57 10.30 -4.64
CA ALA A 51 -3.13 10.15 -4.70
C ALA A 51 -2.76 8.68 -4.80
N ARG A 52 -1.54 8.43 -5.25
CA ARG A 52 -0.91 7.12 -5.25
C ARG A 52 0.13 7.07 -4.14
N LEU A 53 -0.05 6.14 -3.22
CA LEU A 53 0.84 5.89 -2.09
C LEU A 53 1.78 4.75 -2.44
N HIS A 54 3.08 5.02 -2.41
CA HIS A 54 4.13 4.09 -2.78
C HIS A 54 4.76 3.49 -1.53
N PHE A 55 4.53 2.19 -1.36
CA PHE A 55 5.08 1.40 -0.28
C PHE A 55 6.25 0.55 -0.81
N GLY A 56 7.36 0.51 -0.08
CA GLY A 56 8.55 -0.27 -0.43
C GLY A 56 8.98 -1.18 0.71
N VAL A 57 9.44 -2.40 0.39
CA VAL A 57 9.98 -3.33 1.39
C VAL A 57 11.50 -3.12 1.55
N GLU A 58 11.99 -3.07 2.79
CA GLU A 58 13.42 -2.83 3.08
C GLU A 58 14.31 -4.05 2.80
N SER A 59 13.77 -5.25 2.97
CA SER A 59 14.49 -6.50 2.72
C SER A 59 13.62 -7.42 1.85
N PRO A 60 13.54 -7.14 0.54
CA PRO A 60 12.81 -8.01 -0.35
C PRO A 60 13.49 -9.39 -0.39
N PRO A 61 12.75 -10.51 -0.28
CA PRO A 61 13.28 -11.81 -0.64
C PRO A 61 13.78 -11.77 -2.09
N ALA A 62 14.81 -12.56 -2.41
CA ALA A 62 15.46 -12.61 -3.73
C ALA A 62 14.50 -12.82 -4.94
N SER A 63 13.25 -13.23 -4.68
CA SER A 63 12.17 -13.20 -5.65
C SER A 63 10.83 -13.08 -4.93
N LEU A 64 10.28 -11.87 -4.85
CA LEU A 64 8.83 -11.70 -4.82
C LEU A 64 8.33 -11.91 -6.25
N ASN A 65 7.24 -12.65 -6.41
CA ASN A 65 6.60 -12.80 -7.72
C ASN A 65 5.34 -11.91 -7.72
N PRO A 66 5.24 -10.91 -8.62
CA PRO A 66 4.11 -9.97 -8.66
C PRO A 66 2.75 -10.63 -8.76
N GLY A 67 2.63 -11.65 -9.63
CA GLY A 67 1.38 -12.36 -9.83
C GLY A 67 0.99 -13.25 -8.63
N ALA A 68 1.93 -13.44 -7.69
CA ALA A 68 1.72 -14.25 -6.51
C ALA A 68 1.55 -13.41 -5.24
N LEU A 69 1.44 -12.08 -5.35
CA LEU A 69 1.15 -11.20 -4.22
C LEU A 69 -0.34 -11.20 -3.84
N GLY A 70 -1.27 -11.57 -4.74
CA GLY A 70 -2.68 -11.91 -4.45
C GLY A 70 -3.46 -10.93 -3.55
N ASP A 71 -4.71 -11.27 -3.19
CA ASP A 71 -5.51 -10.59 -2.15
C ASP A 71 -4.96 -10.85 -0.74
N HIS A 72 -3.70 -10.51 -0.48
CA HIS A 72 -2.98 -10.90 0.74
C HIS A 72 -2.74 -9.75 1.72
N PHE A 73 -3.49 -8.66 1.57
CA PHE A 73 -3.52 -7.61 2.59
C PHE A 73 -3.88 -8.19 3.95
N ASP A 74 -3.06 -7.89 4.96
CA ASP A 74 -3.33 -8.26 6.35
C ASP A 74 -3.81 -7.04 7.14
N ARG A 75 -3.01 -5.97 7.18
CA ARG A 75 -3.33 -4.76 7.95
C ARG A 75 -2.46 -3.56 7.57
N LEU A 76 -2.92 -2.38 8.00
CA LEU A 76 -2.09 -1.18 8.07
C LEU A 76 -1.41 -1.09 9.43
N GLU A 77 -0.09 -1.07 9.34
CA GLU A 77 0.93 -0.82 10.34
C GLU A 77 1.17 0.66 10.65
N LYS A 78 1.04 1.15 11.90
CA LYS A 78 1.66 2.44 12.26
C LYS A 78 2.78 2.20 13.28
N ALA A 79 3.99 2.66 13.00
CA ALA A 79 5.09 2.64 13.95
C ALA A 79 5.77 4.02 14.00
N GLY A 80 5.50 4.78 15.07
CA GLY A 80 5.94 6.17 15.14
C GLY A 80 5.23 7.04 14.09
N ASP A 81 6.02 7.72 13.27
CA ASP A 81 5.55 8.54 12.14
C ASP A 81 5.44 7.75 10.84
N ASP A 82 5.96 6.51 10.81
CA ASP A 82 5.97 5.67 9.62
C ASP A 82 4.70 4.82 9.50
N GLN A 83 4.24 4.66 8.27
CA GLN A 83 3.10 3.83 7.90
C GLN A 83 3.58 2.62 7.12
N TYR A 84 3.04 1.45 7.41
CA TYR A 84 3.42 0.19 6.79
C TYR A 84 2.20 -0.55 6.26
N LEU A 85 2.27 -1.00 5.01
CA LEU A 85 1.33 -1.95 4.44
C LEU A 85 1.84 -3.36 4.73
N VAL A 86 1.10 -4.12 5.54
CA VAL A 86 1.46 -5.48 5.92
C VAL A 86 0.73 -6.47 5.03
N VAL A 87 1.49 -7.34 4.38
CA VAL A 87 1.00 -8.39 3.48
C VAL A 87 1.42 -9.74 4.03
N LYS A 88 0.48 -10.67 4.22
CA LYS A 88 0.77 -12.02 4.72
C LYS A 88 0.56 -13.06 3.63
N LYS A 89 1.59 -13.86 3.37
CA LYS A 89 1.56 -14.91 2.36
C LYS A 89 2.31 -16.15 2.83
N GLU A 90 1.69 -17.33 2.75
CA GLU A 90 2.34 -18.64 2.94
C GLU A 90 3.27 -18.70 4.18
N GLY A 91 2.80 -18.18 5.32
CA GLY A 91 3.57 -18.16 6.58
C GLY A 91 4.66 -17.07 6.65
N ARG A 92 4.77 -16.20 5.65
CA ARG A 92 5.66 -15.03 5.63
C ARG A 92 4.85 -13.75 5.75
N THR A 93 5.41 -12.79 6.47
CA THR A 93 4.85 -11.44 6.60
C THR A 93 5.82 -10.46 5.97
N TYR A 94 5.31 -9.66 5.05
CA TYR A 94 6.04 -8.59 4.38
C TYR A 94 5.51 -7.26 4.88
N ARG A 95 6.43 -6.36 5.24
CA ARG A 95 6.13 -4.99 5.66
C ARG A 95 6.66 -4.04 4.60
N TYR A 96 5.75 -3.33 3.96
CA TYR A 96 6.10 -2.30 3.00
C TYR A 96 5.93 -0.94 3.66
N GLU A 97 6.99 -0.18 3.83
CA GLU A 97 6.96 1.16 4.39
C GLU A 97 6.49 2.16 3.35
N LEU A 98 5.64 3.11 3.75
CA LEU A 98 5.22 4.23 2.91
C LEU A 98 6.39 5.18 2.67
N ARG A 99 6.94 5.16 1.46
CA ARG A 99 8.12 5.95 1.09
C ARG A 99 7.77 7.26 0.40
N ARG A 100 6.67 7.27 -0.35
CA ARG A 100 6.33 8.40 -1.23
C ARG A 100 4.84 8.46 -1.51
N MET A 101 4.36 9.67 -1.76
CA MET A 101 3.02 9.94 -2.28
C MET A 101 3.14 10.74 -3.58
N GLU A 102 2.30 10.43 -4.56
CA GLU A 102 2.18 11.14 -5.83
C GLU A 102 0.72 11.55 -6.04
N TYR A 103 0.44 12.85 -6.18
CA TYR A 103 -0.90 13.31 -6.53
C TYR A 103 -1.25 12.92 -7.97
N LYS A 104 -2.51 12.58 -8.19
CA LYS A 104 -3.04 12.24 -9.52
C LYS A 104 -3.53 13.48 -10.27
#